data_AF-A0A846C4I2-F1
#
_entry.id   AF-A0A846C4I2-F1
#
_cell.length_a   1.000
_cell.length_b   1.000
_cell.length_c   1.000
_cell.angle_alpha   90.00
_cell.angle_beta   90.00
_cell.angle_gamma   90.00
#
_symmetry.space_group_name_H-M   'P 1'
#
loop_
_entity.id
_entity.type
_entity.pdbx_description
1 polymer ?
#
loop_
_entity_poly.entity_id
_entity_poly.type
_entity_poly.pdbx_seq_one_letter_code
_entity_poly.pdbx_strand_id
1 'polypeptide(L)'
;MTITVNAISTKFKPSNRIKTELKLLEKVANNIIVGSKTISDIQYTAVLIKGMSLSSSKFKVTNSDVLFLLPPDYPRLPPIGCYLNYPWNSVGEGDHHFTRQSYYGAPFLSEEGWYWYCVGLGGGFNRERWLNSWRPKKQPGNGHNLATLFVTARHAINSDN
;
A
#
# COMPACT_ATOMS: atom_id res chain seq x y z
N MET A 1 8.06 19.53 -2.85
CA MET A 1 7.00 18.62 -2.37
C MET A 1 7.29 18.33 -0.90
N THR A 2 6.28 18.34 -0.04
CA THR A 2 6.46 18.28 1.42
C THR A 2 6.01 16.90 1.90
N ILE A 3 6.93 16.07 2.40
CA ILE A 3 6.56 14.89 3.20
C ILE A 3 5.87 15.41 4.45
N THR A 4 4.55 15.28 4.50
CA THR A 4 3.82 15.61 5.72
C THR A 4 3.81 14.35 6.57
N VAL A 5 4.83 14.17 7.40
CA VAL A 5 4.77 13.18 8.48
C VAL A 5 3.70 13.70 9.44
N ASN A 6 2.48 13.19 9.31
CA ASN A 6 1.36 13.71 10.08
C ASN A 6 1.56 13.26 11.53
N ALA A 7 1.97 14.22 12.36
CA ALA A 7 2.41 14.05 13.74
C ALA A 7 1.24 13.81 14.72
N ILE A 8 0.14 13.18 14.27
CA ILE A 8 -0.97 12.79 15.15
C ILE A 8 -0.50 11.77 16.20
N SER A 9 0.66 11.13 15.99
CA SER A 9 1.49 10.64 17.09
C SER A 9 2.85 11.36 17.07
N THR A 10 3.10 12.22 18.04
CA THR A 10 4.38 12.92 18.26
C THR A 10 5.58 11.97 18.53
N LYS A 11 5.39 10.65 18.43
CA LYS A 11 6.38 9.60 18.70
C LYS A 11 6.79 8.77 17.48
N PHE A 12 6.16 8.92 16.31
CA PHE A 12 6.54 8.13 15.14
C PHE A 12 7.86 8.62 14.54
N LYS A 13 8.90 7.79 14.63
CA LYS A 13 10.20 8.02 14.00
C LYS A 13 10.41 6.97 12.92
N PRO A 14 10.28 7.31 11.62
CA PRO A 14 10.52 6.35 10.56
C PRO A 14 11.98 5.88 10.60
N SER A 15 12.20 4.58 10.37
CA SER A 15 13.54 4.01 10.28
C SER A 15 14.32 4.62 9.10
N ASN A 16 15.65 4.52 9.12
CA ASN A 16 16.48 4.99 8.02
C ASN A 16 16.09 4.34 6.68
N ARG A 17 15.67 3.07 6.72
CA ARG A 17 15.15 2.35 5.56
C ARG A 17 13.92 3.05 4.97
N ILE A 18 12.90 3.31 5.80
CA ILE A 18 11.68 3.99 5.36
C ILE A 18 11.99 5.38 4.82
N LYS A 19 12.86 6.16 5.49
CA LYS A 19 13.28 7.48 5.00
C LYS A 19 13.89 7.42 3.60
N THR A 20 14.76 6.45 3.33
CA THR A 20 15.38 6.28 2.01
C THR A 20 14.34 5.92 0.95
N GLU A 21 13.40 5.03 1.27
CA GLU A 21 12.36 4.65 0.32
C GLU A 21 11.35 5.76 0.04
N LEU A 22 11.02 6.59 1.04
CA LEU A 22 10.16 7.74 0.85
C LEU A 22 10.75 8.72 -0.18
N LYS A 23 12.07 8.95 -0.14
CA LYS A 23 12.76 9.76 -1.17
C LYS A 23 12.65 9.18 -2.58
N LEU A 24 12.55 7.86 -2.70
CA LEU A 24 12.32 7.21 -4.00
C LEU A 24 10.85 7.31 -4.40
N LEU A 25 9.92 7.12 -3.46
CA LEU A 25 8.49 7.21 -3.67
C LEU A 25 8.07 8.61 -4.15
N GLU A 26 8.70 9.67 -3.63
CA GLU A 26 8.49 11.07 -4.05
C GLU A 26 8.73 11.31 -5.55
N LYS A 27 9.50 10.44 -6.23
CA LYS A 27 9.73 10.54 -7.67
C LYS A 27 8.55 10.08 -8.50
N VAL A 28 7.63 9.31 -7.92
CA VAL A 28 6.52 8.65 -8.63
C VAL A 28 5.14 8.93 -8.03
N ALA A 29 5.08 9.48 -6.82
CA ALA A 29 3.87 9.78 -6.08
C ALA A 29 3.93 11.19 -5.48
N ASN A 30 2.76 11.84 -5.40
CA ASN A 30 2.61 13.15 -4.78
C ASN A 30 1.91 13.02 -3.42
N ASN A 31 2.10 14.00 -2.53
CA ASN A 31 1.36 14.13 -1.26
C ASN A 31 1.42 12.87 -0.38
N ILE A 32 2.65 12.52 0.03
CA ILE A 32 2.92 11.34 0.86
C ILE A 32 2.82 11.72 2.34
N ILE A 33 2.03 10.95 3.08
CA ILE A 33 1.87 11.01 4.52
C ILE A 33 2.33 9.70 5.13
N VAL A 34 3.09 9.76 6.22
CA VAL A 34 3.58 8.57 6.92
C VAL A 34 3.28 8.67 8.40
N GLY A 35 2.83 7.57 8.99
CA GLY A 35 2.56 7.46 10.41
C GLY A 35 2.64 6.01 10.89
N SER A 36 2.08 5.76 12.07
CA SER A 36 1.91 4.41 12.60
C SER A 36 0.43 4.13 12.84
N LYS A 37 0.03 2.87 12.66
CA LYS A 37 -1.32 2.40 12.96
C LYS A 37 -1.22 1.04 13.64
N THR A 38 -1.83 0.91 14.82
CA THR A 38 -1.92 -0.37 15.53
C THR A 38 -3.24 -1.04 15.18
N ILE A 39 -3.20 -2.31 14.80
CA ILE A 39 -4.36 -3.13 14.45
C ILE A 39 -4.12 -4.51 15.08
N SER A 40 -5.03 -4.95 15.96
CA SER A 40 -4.91 -6.24 16.65
C SER A 40 -3.52 -6.48 17.26
N ASP A 41 -3.02 -5.49 18.01
CA ASP A 41 -1.70 -5.45 18.67
C ASP A 41 -0.46 -5.44 17.75
N ILE A 42 -0.65 -5.39 16.44
CA ILE A 42 0.44 -5.24 15.47
C ILE A 42 0.56 -3.76 15.09
N GLN A 43 1.74 -3.16 15.32
CA GLN A 43 2.04 -1.81 14.89
C GLN A 43 2.57 -1.79 13.45
N TYR A 44 1.80 -1.24 12.53
CA TYR A 44 2.18 -1.03 11.15
C TYR A 44 2.80 0.35 10.95
N THR A 45 3.74 0.46 10.01
CA THR A 45 4.05 1.75 9.39
C THR A 45 3.02 2.00 8.29
N ALA A 46 2.23 3.06 8.46
CA ALA A 46 1.19 3.46 7.51
C ALA A 46 1.76 4.49 6.53
N VAL A 47 1.70 4.18 5.23
CA VAL A 47 2.12 5.09 4.16
C VAL A 47 0.91 5.42 3.30
N LEU A 48 0.46 6.67 3.38
CA LEU A 48 -0.68 7.22 2.66
C LEU A 48 -0.19 8.08 1.50
N ILE A 49 -0.66 7.80 0.28
CA ILE A 49 -0.47 8.63 -0.91
C ILE A 49 -1.83 9.24 -1.26
N LYS A 50 -1.92 10.58 -1.27
CA LYS A 50 -3.19 11.26 -1.53
C LYS A 50 -3.43 11.51 -3.03
N GLY A 51 -4.67 11.32 -3.47
CA GLY A 51 -5.15 11.71 -4.80
C GLY A 51 -4.47 11.00 -5.95
N MET A 52 -4.22 9.69 -5.84
CA MET A 52 -3.76 8.90 -6.98
C MET A 52 -4.85 8.84 -8.04
N SER A 53 -4.51 9.13 -9.30
CA SER A 53 -5.43 8.97 -10.44
C SER A 53 -5.92 7.52 -10.58
N LEU A 54 -7.20 7.40 -10.91
CA LEU A 54 -7.89 6.14 -11.15
C LEU A 54 -8.40 6.08 -12.59
N SER A 55 -8.38 4.89 -13.18
CA SER A 55 -8.86 4.66 -14.54
C SER A 55 -10.37 4.80 -14.57
N SER A 56 -10.87 5.65 -15.47
CA SER A 56 -12.31 5.78 -15.74
C SER A 56 -12.91 4.52 -16.37
N SER A 57 -12.08 3.58 -16.88
CA SER A 57 -12.54 2.26 -17.34
C SER A 57 -12.92 1.32 -16.20
N LYS A 58 -12.49 1.61 -14.96
CA LYS A 58 -12.65 0.72 -13.79
C LYS A 58 -13.37 1.38 -12.62
N PHE A 59 -13.24 2.70 -12.46
CA PHE A 59 -13.78 3.46 -11.33
C PHE A 59 -14.65 4.63 -11.79
N LYS A 60 -15.72 4.94 -11.04
CA LYS A 60 -16.55 6.14 -11.31
C LYS A 60 -15.91 7.45 -10.83
N VAL A 61 -14.85 7.38 -10.04
CA VAL A 61 -14.08 8.56 -9.58
C VAL A 61 -12.75 8.64 -10.32
N THR A 62 -12.23 9.85 -10.45
CA THR A 62 -10.97 10.11 -11.17
C THR A 62 -9.73 9.98 -10.28
N ASN A 63 -9.92 9.93 -8.96
CA ASN A 63 -8.83 9.80 -8.00
C ASN A 63 -9.30 9.13 -6.69
N SER A 64 -8.35 8.53 -5.97
CA SER A 64 -8.53 8.03 -4.60
C SER A 64 -7.20 8.06 -3.85
N ASP A 65 -7.27 8.06 -2.53
CA ASP A 65 -6.11 7.90 -1.68
C ASP A 65 -5.70 6.42 -1.60
N VAL A 66 -4.40 6.16 -1.58
CA VAL A 66 -3.81 4.82 -1.44
C VAL A 66 -3.11 4.69 -0.11
N LEU A 67 -3.41 3.62 0.62
CA LEU A 67 -2.74 3.30 1.89
C LEU A 67 -1.99 1.96 1.79
N PHE A 68 -0.72 1.98 2.17
CA PHE A 68 0.06 0.78 2.46
C PHE A 68 0.22 0.61 3.97
N LEU A 69 0.00 -0.62 4.46
CA LEU A 69 0.33 -1.02 5.82
C LEU A 69 1.56 -1.92 5.79
N LEU A 70 2.70 -1.35 6.12
CA LEU A 70 3.96 -2.10 6.19
C LEU A 70 4.02 -2.84 7.53
N PRO A 71 4.19 -4.17 7.54
CA PRO A 71 4.29 -4.93 8.78
C PRO A 71 5.57 -4.55 9.56
N PRO A 72 5.66 -4.85 10.87
CA PRO A 72 6.86 -4.60 11.67
C PRO A 72 8.15 -5.16 11.05
N ASP A 73 8.02 -6.29 10.35
CA ASP A 73 9.13 -6.99 9.69
C ASP A 73 9.49 -6.42 8.31
N TYR A 74 8.84 -5.37 7.83
CA TYR A 74 9.21 -4.74 6.56
C TYR A 74 10.68 -4.26 6.59
N PRO A 75 11.49 -4.53 5.55
CA PRO A 75 11.15 -5.06 4.22
C PRO A 75 11.31 -6.59 4.08
N ARG A 76 11.55 -7.33 5.18
CA ARG A 76 11.60 -8.79 5.14
C ARG A 76 10.24 -9.38 4.75
N LEU A 77 9.15 -8.78 5.23
CA LEU A 77 7.78 -9.06 4.79
C LEU A 77 7.21 -7.87 4.02
N PRO A 78 6.68 -8.04 2.79
CA PRO A 78 6.00 -6.97 2.07
C PRO A 78 4.64 -6.65 2.70
N PRO A 79 4.03 -5.49 2.38
CA PRO A 79 2.62 -5.28 2.68
C PRO A 79 1.74 -6.31 1.95
N ILE A 80 0.63 -6.68 2.60
CA ILE A 80 -0.38 -7.57 2.02
C ILE A 80 -1.35 -6.69 1.23
N GLY A 81 -1.08 -6.48 -0.06
CA GLY A 81 -1.85 -5.58 -0.92
C GLY A 81 -1.75 -4.11 -0.52
N CYS A 82 -2.71 -3.30 -0.97
CA CYS A 82 -2.90 -1.91 -0.57
C CYS A 82 -4.38 -1.63 -0.31
N TYR A 83 -4.71 -0.44 0.16
CA TYR A 83 -6.09 -0.02 0.39
C TYR A 83 -6.41 1.24 -0.41
N LEU A 84 -7.63 1.32 -0.90
CA LEU A 84 -8.19 2.52 -1.53
C LEU A 84 -9.23 3.15 -0.62
N ASN A 85 -9.18 4.47 -0.48
CA ASN A 85 -10.25 5.22 0.17
C ASN A 85 -11.40 5.47 -0.81
N TYR A 86 -12.09 4.39 -1.17
CA TYR A 86 -13.19 4.48 -2.13
C TYR A 86 -14.24 3.40 -1.93
N PRO A 87 -15.45 3.76 -1.45
CA PRO A 87 -16.57 2.83 -1.39
C PRO A 87 -17.22 2.66 -2.77
N TRP A 88 -16.96 1.50 -3.39
CA TRP A 88 -17.99 0.72 -4.09
C TRP A 88 -18.70 1.34 -5.31
N ASN A 89 -18.02 2.11 -6.16
CA ASN A 89 -18.51 2.24 -7.54
C ASN A 89 -17.47 1.89 -8.58
N SER A 90 -17.44 0.61 -8.94
CA SER A 90 -16.87 0.20 -10.21
C SER A 90 -17.76 0.62 -11.38
N VAL A 91 -17.17 0.70 -12.57
CA VAL A 91 -17.89 0.69 -13.85
C VAL A 91 -17.77 -0.72 -14.47
N GLY A 92 -18.76 -1.15 -15.27
CA GLY A 92 -18.76 -2.48 -15.90
C GLY A 92 -18.87 -3.63 -14.90
N GLU A 93 -18.22 -4.77 -15.20
CA GLU A 93 -18.16 -5.95 -14.29
C GLU A 93 -17.35 -5.67 -13.01
N GLY A 94 -16.61 -4.56 -12.97
CA GLY A 94 -15.74 -4.18 -11.88
C GLY A 94 -14.43 -4.95 -11.83
N ASP A 95 -13.55 -4.54 -10.92
CA ASP A 95 -12.24 -5.13 -10.75
C ASP A 95 -12.28 -6.32 -9.79
N HIS A 96 -11.89 -7.52 -10.26
CA HIS A 96 -11.88 -8.74 -9.44
C HIS A 96 -10.87 -8.70 -8.28
N HIS A 97 -9.90 -7.78 -8.30
CA HIS A 97 -8.98 -7.52 -7.19
C HIS A 97 -9.60 -6.62 -6.12
N PHE A 98 -10.68 -5.91 -6.45
CA PHE A 98 -11.43 -5.09 -5.51
C PHE A 98 -12.42 -5.98 -4.76
N THR A 99 -12.03 -6.37 -3.56
CA THR A 99 -12.82 -7.30 -2.75
C THR A 99 -13.40 -6.59 -1.54
N ARG A 100 -14.62 -6.99 -1.14
CA ARG A 100 -15.29 -6.45 0.06
C ARG A 100 -14.72 -7.01 1.37
N GLN A 101 -13.73 -7.88 1.29
CA GLN A 101 -13.10 -8.56 2.40
C GLN A 101 -11.59 -8.52 2.21
N SER A 102 -10.84 -8.37 3.29
CA SER A 102 -9.39 -8.53 3.23
C SER A 102 -9.04 -10.02 3.26
N TYR A 103 -8.12 -10.46 2.40
CA TYR A 103 -7.66 -11.85 2.38
C TYR A 103 -6.24 -11.98 2.94
N TYR A 104 -5.82 -13.22 3.20
CA TYR A 104 -4.45 -13.57 3.58
C TYR A 104 -3.93 -12.92 4.87
N GLY A 105 -4.83 -12.51 5.77
CA GLY A 105 -4.48 -11.84 7.02
C GLY A 105 -4.21 -10.34 6.87
N ALA A 106 -4.58 -9.71 5.74
CA ALA A 106 -4.61 -8.25 5.68
C ALA A 106 -5.69 -7.71 6.64
N PRO A 107 -5.41 -6.61 7.38
CA PRO A 107 -6.40 -5.97 8.23
C PRO A 107 -7.71 -5.59 7.50
N PHE A 108 -8.83 -5.70 8.20
CA PHE A 108 -10.11 -5.22 7.70
C PHE A 108 -10.36 -3.79 8.18
N LEU A 109 -10.44 -2.83 7.25
CA LEU A 109 -10.50 -1.40 7.56
C LEU A 109 -11.70 -0.69 6.89
N SER A 110 -12.72 -1.44 6.48
CA SER A 110 -13.85 -0.86 5.73
C SER A 110 -14.68 0.12 6.57
N GLU A 111 -14.75 -0.08 7.89
CA GLU A 111 -15.39 0.86 8.83
C GLU A 111 -14.67 2.20 8.90
N GLU A 112 -13.39 2.24 8.52
CA GLU A 112 -12.57 3.45 8.40
C GLU A 112 -12.54 4.00 6.96
N GLY A 113 -13.37 3.45 6.07
CA GLY A 113 -13.45 3.83 4.66
C GLY A 113 -12.29 3.30 3.80
N TRP A 114 -11.50 2.35 4.28
CA TRP A 114 -10.38 1.74 3.56
C TRP A 114 -10.74 0.36 3.05
N TYR A 115 -10.69 0.19 1.73
CA TYR A 115 -11.05 -1.05 1.05
C TYR A 115 -9.81 -1.72 0.49
N TRP A 116 -9.62 -2.99 0.87
CA TRP A 116 -8.45 -3.76 0.46
C TRP A 116 -8.49 -4.06 -1.04
N TYR A 117 -7.39 -3.75 -1.71
CA TYR A 117 -7.16 -4.06 -3.11
C TYR A 117 -6.07 -5.12 -3.20
N CYS A 118 -6.44 -6.28 -3.73
CA CYS A 118 -5.56 -7.44 -3.86
C CYS A 118 -4.56 -7.26 -5.01
N VAL A 119 -3.45 -6.55 -4.77
CA VAL A 119 -2.30 -6.59 -5.69
C VAL A 119 -1.29 -7.61 -5.17
N GLY A 120 -0.85 -8.54 -6.02
CA GLY A 120 0.24 -9.48 -5.73
C GLY A 120 1.59 -8.75 -5.61
N LEU A 121 1.79 -7.98 -4.55
CA LEU A 121 2.94 -7.08 -4.34
C LEU A 121 4.28 -7.77 -4.01
N GLY A 122 4.42 -9.04 -4.39
CA GLY A 122 5.61 -9.85 -4.11
C GLY A 122 5.30 -11.33 -4.05
N GLY A 123 4.58 -11.89 -5.03
CA GLY A 123 4.32 -13.32 -5.08
C GLY A 123 3.33 -13.83 -4.01
N GLY A 124 2.77 -15.02 -4.27
CA GLY A 124 1.60 -15.56 -3.57
C GLY A 124 1.59 -15.40 -2.05
N PHE A 125 0.42 -15.09 -1.51
CA PHE A 125 0.19 -14.87 -0.09
C PHE A 125 -0.08 -16.21 0.61
N ASN A 126 0.91 -16.76 1.30
CA ASN A 126 0.70 -17.88 2.22
C ASN A 126 1.32 -17.53 3.58
N ARG A 127 0.50 -17.63 4.63
CA ARG A 127 0.83 -17.32 6.04
C ARG A 127 2.05 -18.11 6.54
N GLU A 128 2.32 -19.28 5.98
CA GLU A 128 3.45 -20.14 6.30
C GLU A 128 4.61 -20.03 5.29
N ARG A 129 4.33 -19.52 4.09
CA ARG A 129 5.20 -19.63 2.92
C ARG A 129 4.99 -18.46 1.95
N TRP A 130 5.43 -17.26 2.32
CA TRP A 130 5.72 -16.17 1.38
C TRP A 130 6.93 -16.55 0.48
N LEU A 131 6.73 -17.58 -0.35
CA LEU A 131 7.76 -18.27 -1.13
C LEU A 131 8.30 -17.42 -2.28
N ASN A 132 7.51 -16.48 -2.77
CA ASN A 132 7.84 -15.69 -3.96
C ASN A 132 7.99 -14.19 -3.65
N SER A 133 7.95 -13.80 -2.37
CA SER A 133 8.28 -12.43 -1.96
C SER A 133 9.76 -12.23 -2.08
N TRP A 134 10.13 -11.34 -2.98
CA TRP A 134 11.52 -11.03 -3.25
C TRP A 134 12.16 -10.30 -2.06
N ARG A 135 13.32 -10.80 -1.62
CA ARG A 135 13.99 -10.39 -0.37
C ARG A 135 15.39 -9.87 -0.67
N PRO A 136 15.67 -8.57 -0.55
CA PRO A 136 17.04 -8.09 -0.69
C PRO A 136 17.84 -8.35 0.59
N LYS A 137 18.65 -9.41 0.63
CA LYS A 137 19.55 -9.64 1.77
C LYS A 137 20.79 -8.74 1.79
N LYS A 138 21.20 -8.13 0.67
CA LYS A 138 22.51 -7.43 0.58
C LYS A 138 22.48 -6.00 0.03
N GLN A 139 21.43 -5.61 -0.71
CA GLN A 139 21.30 -4.26 -1.26
C GLN A 139 19.87 -3.76 -1.04
N PRO A 140 19.64 -2.82 -0.12
CA PRO A 140 18.32 -2.28 0.18
C PRO A 140 17.56 -1.77 -1.05
N GLY A 141 18.29 -1.26 -2.05
CA GLY A 141 17.77 -0.78 -3.33
C GLY A 141 17.40 -1.88 -4.32
N ASN A 142 17.71 -3.14 -4.01
CA ASN A 142 17.22 -4.25 -4.80
C ASN A 142 15.74 -4.44 -4.44
N GLY A 143 15.34 -4.88 -3.24
CA GLY A 143 13.94 -5.24 -2.88
C GLY A 143 12.81 -4.35 -3.41
N HIS A 144 11.58 -4.89 -3.53
CA HIS A 144 10.39 -4.07 -3.80
C HIS A 144 10.31 -2.99 -2.73
N ASN A 145 10.78 -1.80 -3.07
CA ASN A 145 10.71 -0.62 -2.22
C ASN A 145 9.32 0.00 -2.40
N LEU A 146 8.95 0.92 -1.52
CA LEU A 146 7.68 1.63 -1.59
C LEU A 146 7.38 2.20 -2.98
N ALA A 147 8.37 2.70 -3.71
CA ALA A 147 8.17 3.20 -5.07
C ALA A 147 7.79 2.07 -6.05
N THR A 148 8.48 0.92 -6.00
CA THR A 148 8.12 -0.26 -6.79
C THR A 148 6.72 -0.76 -6.42
N LEU A 149 6.43 -0.90 -5.12
CA LEU A 149 5.12 -1.34 -4.63
C LEU A 149 4.00 -0.41 -5.11
N PHE A 150 4.21 0.90 -5.02
CA PHE A 150 3.27 1.90 -5.51
C PHE A 150 3.10 1.86 -7.02
N VAL A 151 4.17 1.75 -7.80
CA VAL A 151 4.08 1.67 -9.26
C VAL A 151 3.35 0.40 -9.70
N THR A 152 3.62 -0.74 -9.07
CA THR A 152 2.89 -1.99 -9.33
C THR A 152 1.42 -1.85 -8.96
N ALA A 153 1.11 -1.30 -7.79
CA ALA A 153 -0.27 -1.08 -7.38
C ALA A 153 -1.00 -0.13 -8.35
N ARG A 154 -0.39 1.01 -8.67
CA ARG A 154 -0.93 2.00 -9.60
C ARG A 154 -1.18 1.38 -10.98
N HIS A 155 -0.26 0.54 -11.48
CA HIS A 155 -0.44 -0.16 -12.74
C HIS A 155 -1.61 -1.13 -12.68
N ALA A 156 -1.64 -2.05 -11.70
CA ALA A 156 -2.74 -3.00 -11.54
C ALA A 156 -4.11 -2.31 -11.40
N ILE A 157 -4.16 -1.18 -10.67
CA ILE A 157 -5.39 -0.40 -10.47
C ILE A 157 -5.83 0.27 -11.77
N ASN A 158 -4.90 0.81 -12.56
CA ASN A 158 -5.24 1.63 -13.73
C ASN A 158 -5.19 0.88 -15.07
N SER A 159 -4.78 -0.38 -15.09
CA SER A 159 -4.71 -1.20 -16.30
C SER A 159 -5.76 -2.30 -16.27
N ASP A 160 -6.22 -2.69 -17.46
CA ASP A 160 -7.31 -3.67 -17.65
C ASP A 160 -6.80 -5.14 -17.67
N ASN A 161 -5.50 -5.35 -17.41
CA ASN A 161 -4.83 -6.66 -17.41
C ASN A 161 -4.70 -7.27 -16.02
#